data_AF-A0A286DRW2-F1
#
_entry.id   AF-A0A286DRW2-F1
#
_cell.length_a   1.000
_cell.length_b   1.000
_cell.length_c   1.000
_cell.angle_alpha   90.00
_cell.angle_beta   90.00
_cell.angle_gamma   90.00
#
_symmetry.space_group_name_H-M   'P 1'
#
loop_
_entity.id
_entity.type
_entity.pdbx_description
1 polymer ?
#
loop_
_entity_poly.entity_id
_entity_poly.type
_entity_poly.pdbx_seq_one_letter_code
_entity_poly.pdbx_strand_id
1 'polypeptide(L)'
;MLKRARESRGLQQKFVAKSLTVERGAIYNIEKGAIKKLTGTINRYAEMVGWAPESLRLVLEGGDPVTVDDIERSTAGKGQAEPAVAGDPGQAGLSLVVRKALSQGELIDSEVQSLGTPDGQIQVAIVARAQPGATAAQLDQAGMVWARVRLALIKALDEEQGGGR
;
A
#
# COMPACT_ATOMS: atom_id res chain seq x y z
N MET A 1 -5.15 -18.40 4.43
CA MET A 1 -4.37 -17.79 3.33
C MET A 1 -4.13 -16.29 3.57
N LEU A 2 -5.17 -15.44 3.58
CA LEU A 2 -5.03 -13.98 3.79
C LEU A 2 -4.27 -13.59 5.06
N LYS A 3 -4.50 -14.29 6.18
CA LYS A 3 -3.72 -14.09 7.43
C LYS A 3 -2.21 -14.21 7.20
N ARG A 4 -1.77 -15.26 6.49
CA ARG A 4 -0.34 -15.50 6.22
C ARG A 4 0.23 -14.41 5.31
N ALA A 5 -0.52 -13.99 4.29
CA ALA A 5 -0.11 -12.92 3.39
C ALA A 5 -0.03 -11.54 4.09
N ARG A 6 -0.92 -11.28 5.06
CA ARG A 6 -0.82 -10.11 5.93
C ARG A 6 0.43 -10.17 6.80
N GLU A 7 0.68 -11.31 7.43
CA GLU A 7 1.81 -11.51 8.35
C GLU A 7 3.16 -11.46 7.62
N SER A 8 3.27 -12.01 6.41
CA SER A 8 4.48 -11.93 5.59
C SER A 8 4.83 -10.50 5.17
N ARG A 9 3.87 -9.57 5.26
CA ARG A 9 4.07 -8.13 5.02
C ARG A 9 4.25 -7.32 6.31
N GLY A 10 4.32 -7.96 7.47
CA GLY A 10 4.44 -7.28 8.77
C GLY A 10 3.19 -6.45 9.14
N LEU A 11 2.07 -6.62 8.44
CA LEU A 11 0.87 -5.83 8.67
C LEU A 11 0.11 -6.35 9.89
N GLN A 12 -0.26 -5.44 10.79
CA GLN A 12 -1.10 -5.77 11.93
C GLN A 12 -2.59 -5.82 11.53
N GLN A 13 -3.34 -6.74 12.13
CA GLN A 13 -4.77 -6.91 11.85
C GLN A 13 -5.59 -5.63 12.10
N LYS A 14 -5.24 -4.86 13.14
CA LYS A 14 -5.90 -3.57 13.45
C LYS A 14 -5.66 -2.51 12.37
N PHE A 15 -4.51 -2.55 11.71
CA PHE A 15 -4.18 -1.63 10.62
C PHE A 15 -5.06 -1.92 9.41
N VAL A 16 -5.17 -3.19 9.01
CA VAL A 16 -6.06 -3.61 7.92
C VAL A 16 -7.52 -3.21 8.19
N ALA A 17 -8.00 -3.43 9.41
CA ALA A 17 -9.36 -3.04 9.81
C ALA A 17 -9.59 -1.52 9.64
N LYS A 18 -8.65 -0.71 10.14
CA LYS A 18 -8.69 0.76 10.00
C LYS A 18 -8.65 1.19 8.54
N SER A 19 -7.75 0.63 7.74
CA SER A 19 -7.60 0.97 6.31
C SER A 19 -8.81 0.58 5.46
N LEU A 20 -9.55 -0.44 5.86
CA LEU A 20 -10.76 -0.88 5.17
C LEU A 20 -12.06 -0.29 5.76
N THR A 21 -11.95 0.55 6.81
CA THR A 21 -13.08 1.13 7.54
C THR A 21 -14.07 0.06 8.01
N VAL A 22 -13.54 -1.03 8.56
CA VAL A 22 -14.32 -2.13 9.14
C VAL A 22 -13.83 -2.48 10.53
N GLU A 23 -14.66 -3.18 11.30
CA GLU A 23 -14.26 -3.66 12.61
C GLU A 23 -13.18 -4.75 12.51
N ARG A 24 -12.32 -4.83 13.53
CA ARG A 24 -11.31 -5.88 13.64
C ARG A 24 -11.93 -7.29 13.61
N GLY A 25 -13.13 -7.47 14.16
CA GLY A 25 -13.88 -8.73 14.11
C GLY A 25 -14.22 -9.15 12.68
N ALA A 26 -14.49 -8.20 11.78
CA ALA A 26 -14.71 -8.48 10.36
C ALA A 26 -13.43 -9.05 9.71
N ILE A 27 -12.27 -8.45 9.97
CA ILE A 27 -10.98 -8.95 9.46
C ILE A 27 -10.67 -10.34 10.02
N TYR A 28 -10.93 -10.58 11.30
CA TYR A 28 -10.77 -11.89 11.91
C TYR A 28 -11.64 -12.96 11.22
N ASN A 29 -12.91 -12.64 10.95
CA ASN A 29 -13.82 -13.55 10.24
C ASN A 29 -13.37 -13.82 8.80
N ILE A 30 -12.86 -12.81 8.08
CA ILE A 30 -12.24 -12.98 6.76
C ILE A 30 -11.07 -13.96 6.86
N GLU A 31 -10.15 -13.74 7.80
CA GLU A 31 -8.93 -14.54 7.97
C GLU A 31 -9.20 -16.00 8.35
N LYS A 32 -10.28 -16.25 9.10
CA LYS A 32 -10.74 -17.58 9.49
C LYS A 32 -11.55 -18.29 8.41
N GLY A 33 -11.86 -17.64 7.29
CA GLY A 33 -12.73 -18.20 6.26
C GLY A 33 -14.19 -18.31 6.70
N ALA A 34 -14.61 -17.57 7.74
CA ALA A 34 -15.97 -17.60 8.28
C ALA A 34 -16.96 -16.78 7.42
N ILE A 35 -16.64 -16.52 6.15
CA ILE A 35 -17.43 -15.66 5.27
C ILE A 35 -17.96 -16.47 4.10
N LYS A 36 -19.28 -16.42 3.92
CA LYS A 36 -20.03 -17.24 2.96
C LYS A 36 -20.07 -16.65 1.54
N LYS A 37 -19.58 -15.43 1.33
CA LYS A 37 -19.66 -14.69 0.06
C LYS A 37 -18.40 -13.83 -0.15
N LEU A 38 -17.98 -13.69 -1.40
CA LEU A 38 -16.98 -12.70 -1.78
C LEU A 38 -17.58 -11.30 -1.61
N THR A 39 -16.95 -10.44 -0.80
CA THR A 39 -17.38 -9.06 -0.60
C THR A 39 -16.32 -8.09 -1.10
N GLY A 40 -16.71 -6.84 -1.36
CA GLY A 40 -15.76 -5.77 -1.73
C GLY A 40 -14.65 -5.58 -0.68
N THR A 41 -14.92 -5.84 0.60
CA THR A 41 -13.93 -5.82 1.68
C THR A 41 -12.87 -6.91 1.51
N ILE A 42 -13.26 -8.12 1.09
CA ILE A 42 -12.33 -9.23 0.85
C ILE A 42 -11.44 -8.91 -0.36
N ASN A 43 -12.00 -8.34 -1.43
CA ASN A 43 -11.23 -7.89 -2.60
C ASN A 43 -10.18 -6.86 -2.21
N ARG A 44 -10.60 -5.80 -1.51
CA ARG A 44 -9.67 -4.76 -1.03
C ARG A 44 -8.62 -5.29 -0.06
N TYR A 45 -8.97 -6.27 0.78
CA TYR A 45 -7.99 -6.91 1.65
C TYR A 45 -6.98 -7.73 0.84
N ALA A 46 -7.43 -8.52 -0.15
CA ALA A 46 -6.54 -9.28 -1.03
C ALA A 46 -5.57 -8.36 -1.79
N GLU A 47 -6.06 -7.27 -2.36
CA GLU A 47 -5.23 -6.23 -2.99
C GLU A 47 -4.20 -5.63 -2.02
N MET A 48 -4.62 -5.34 -0.79
CA MET A 48 -3.74 -4.78 0.24
C MET A 48 -2.58 -5.72 0.61
N VAL A 49 -2.81 -7.03 0.58
CA VAL A 49 -1.76 -8.03 0.81
C VAL A 49 -1.03 -8.45 -0.48
N GLY A 50 -1.31 -7.76 -1.59
CA GLY A 50 -0.64 -7.92 -2.89
C GLY A 50 -1.00 -9.20 -3.65
N TRP A 51 -2.18 -9.74 -3.40
CA TRP A 51 -2.73 -10.80 -4.24
C TRP A 51 -3.20 -10.22 -5.57
N ALA A 52 -3.02 -10.99 -6.63
CA ALA A 52 -3.62 -10.70 -7.92
C ALA A 52 -5.16 -10.86 -7.85
N PRO A 53 -5.94 -10.11 -8.66
CA PRO A 53 -7.40 -10.16 -8.65
C PRO A 53 -8.00 -11.59 -8.74
N GLU A 54 -7.33 -12.47 -9.48
CA GLU A 54 -7.76 -13.84 -9.76
C GLU A 54 -7.55 -14.78 -8.55
N SER A 55 -6.69 -14.40 -7.61
CA SER A 55 -6.28 -15.24 -6.47
C SER A 55 -7.42 -15.62 -5.56
N LEU A 56 -8.40 -14.73 -5.41
CA LEU A 56 -9.57 -15.02 -4.59
C LEU A 56 -10.40 -16.16 -5.18
N ARG A 57 -10.53 -16.22 -6.51
CA ARG A 57 -11.20 -17.34 -7.19
C ARG A 57 -10.38 -18.63 -7.05
N LEU A 58 -9.06 -18.55 -7.25
CA LEU A 58 -8.16 -19.72 -7.14
C LEU A 58 -8.22 -20.34 -5.74
N VAL A 59 -8.18 -19.51 -4.70
CA VAL A 59 -8.28 -19.98 -3.30
C VAL A 59 -9.65 -20.58 -2.99
N LEU A 60 -10.73 -20.04 -3.56
CA LEU A 60 -12.07 -20.62 -3.41
C LEU A 60 -12.20 -21.97 -4.13
N GLU A 61 -11.45 -22.18 -5.20
CA GLU A 61 -11.37 -23.45 -5.95
C GLU A 61 -10.39 -24.45 -5.31
N GLY A 62 -9.78 -24.10 -4.16
CA GLY A 62 -8.84 -24.96 -3.43
C GLY A 62 -7.39 -24.85 -3.90
N GLY A 63 -7.09 -23.93 -4.81
CA GLY A 63 -5.74 -23.61 -5.26
C GLY A 63 -5.01 -22.61 -4.37
N ASP A 64 -3.77 -22.32 -4.73
CA ASP A 64 -2.94 -21.32 -4.06
C ASP A 64 -3.18 -19.90 -4.62
N PRO A 65 -3.05 -18.85 -3.79
CA PRO A 65 -3.13 -17.48 -4.27
C PRO A 65 -1.89 -17.13 -5.09
N VAL A 66 -2.08 -16.26 -6.09
CA VAL A 66 -1.00 -15.73 -6.92
C VAL A 66 -0.72 -14.29 -6.49
N THR A 67 0.52 -13.96 -6.19
CA THR A 67 0.87 -12.56 -5.90
C THR A 67 1.11 -11.80 -7.20
N VAL A 68 0.96 -10.48 -7.15
CA VAL A 68 1.28 -9.64 -8.32
C VAL A 68 2.76 -9.79 -8.70
N ASP A 69 3.63 -9.98 -7.71
CA ASP A 69 5.06 -10.23 -7.88
C ASP A 69 5.33 -11.55 -8.64
N ASP A 70 4.47 -12.57 -8.45
CA ASP A 70 4.55 -13.84 -9.20
C ASP A 70 4.20 -13.64 -10.68
N ILE A 71 3.22 -12.78 -10.96
CA ILE A 71 2.83 -12.43 -12.33
C ILE A 71 3.95 -11.65 -13.02
N GLU A 72 4.50 -10.62 -12.37
CA GLU A 72 5.60 -9.81 -12.90
C GLU A 72 6.85 -10.65 -13.21
N ARG A 73 7.17 -11.61 -12.33
CA ARG A 73 8.28 -12.54 -12.56
C ARG A 73 8.02 -13.50 -13.72
N SER A 74 6.76 -13.91 -13.92
CA SER A 74 6.37 -14.82 -14.98
C SER A 74 6.29 -14.14 -16.35
N THR A 75 5.95 -12.85 -16.40
CA THR A 75 5.90 -12.05 -17.63
C THR A 75 7.29 -11.56 -18.06
N ALA A 76 8.19 -11.29 -17.11
CA ALA A 76 9.59 -10.94 -17.39
C ALA A 76 10.38 -12.07 -18.08
N GLY A 77 9.89 -13.32 -18.07
CA GLY A 77 10.53 -14.45 -18.74
C GLY A 77 10.30 -14.54 -20.26
N LYS A 78 9.52 -13.64 -20.88
CA LYS A 78 9.17 -13.71 -22.32
C LYS A 78 9.59 -12.51 -23.18
N GLY A 79 10.25 -11.51 -22.61
CA GLY A 79 10.74 -10.33 -23.34
C GLY A 79 12.26 -10.24 -23.24
N GLN A 80 12.91 -9.86 -24.35
CA GLN A 80 14.36 -9.69 -24.48
C GLN A 80 14.99 -8.93 -23.32
N ALA A 81 16.19 -9.36 -22.94
CA ALA A 81 17.04 -8.78 -21.94
C ALA A 81 17.37 -7.30 -22.26
N GLU A 82 16.68 -6.38 -21.59
CA GLU A 82 17.29 -5.15 -21.11
C GLU A 82 17.87 -5.42 -19.71
N PRO A 83 18.97 -4.76 -19.31
CA PRO A 83 19.55 -4.99 -17.99
C PRO A 83 18.48 -4.69 -16.95
N ALA A 84 18.07 -5.74 -16.24
CA ALA A 84 17.21 -5.65 -15.09
C ALA A 84 17.85 -4.63 -14.15
N VAL A 85 17.23 -3.46 -14.04
CA VAL A 85 17.37 -2.65 -12.83
C VAL A 85 16.91 -3.61 -11.74
N ALA A 86 17.86 -4.17 -11.01
CA ALA A 86 17.61 -5.07 -9.90
C ALA A 86 16.45 -4.44 -9.12
N GLY A 87 15.30 -5.12 -9.10
CA GLY A 87 14.07 -4.57 -8.53
C GLY A 87 14.43 -4.00 -7.18
N ASP A 88 14.27 -2.68 -7.05
CA ASP A 88 14.76 -1.95 -5.89
C ASP A 88 14.27 -2.68 -4.63
N PRO A 89 15.16 -3.27 -3.81
CA PRO A 89 14.76 -4.01 -2.63
C PRO A 89 13.91 -3.14 -1.68
N GLY A 90 13.91 -1.81 -1.84
CA GLY A 90 13.00 -0.88 -1.17
C GLY A 90 11.52 -0.99 -1.55
N GLN A 91 11.14 -1.64 -2.66
CA GLN A 91 9.73 -1.82 -3.05
C GLN A 91 9.13 -3.17 -2.60
N ALA A 92 9.97 -4.10 -2.15
CA ALA A 92 9.58 -5.40 -1.62
C ALA A 92 8.87 -5.23 -0.26
N GLY A 93 7.58 -4.93 -0.30
CA GLY A 93 6.73 -4.76 0.89
C GLY A 93 5.61 -3.74 0.68
N LEU A 94 5.78 -2.83 -0.29
CA LEU A 94 4.76 -1.85 -0.66
C LEU A 94 3.55 -2.54 -1.31
N SER A 95 2.36 -1.97 -1.10
CA SER A 95 1.15 -2.42 -1.80
C SER A 95 1.25 -2.05 -3.29
N LEU A 96 0.52 -2.78 -4.15
CA LEU A 96 0.53 -2.51 -5.58
C LEU A 96 0.13 -1.07 -5.90
N VAL A 97 -0.87 -0.54 -5.18
CA VAL A 97 -1.34 0.84 -5.34
C VAL A 97 -0.21 1.84 -5.06
N VAL A 98 0.57 1.61 -4.00
CA VAL A 98 1.72 2.47 -3.68
C VAL A 98 2.82 2.33 -4.73
N ARG A 99 3.19 1.12 -5.14
CA ARG A 99 4.20 0.91 -6.20
C ARG A 99 3.81 1.60 -7.50
N LYS A 100 2.55 1.43 -7.92
CA LYS A 100 1.99 2.08 -9.11
C LYS A 100 2.09 3.60 -8.98
N ALA A 101 1.63 4.15 -7.86
CA ALA A 101 1.71 5.59 -7.60
C ALA A 101 3.15 6.11 -7.61
N LEU A 102 4.13 5.35 -7.09
CA LEU A 102 5.55 5.72 -7.10
C LEU A 102 6.20 5.64 -8.49
N SER A 103 5.70 4.76 -9.36
CA SER A 103 6.22 4.56 -10.73
C SER A 103 5.66 5.52 -11.77
N GLN A 104 4.60 6.26 -11.43
CA GLN A 104 3.80 7.03 -12.40
C GLN A 104 3.82 8.53 -12.09
N GLY A 105 3.87 9.33 -13.16
CA GLY A 105 3.74 10.78 -13.08
C GLY A 105 4.96 11.51 -12.52
N GLU A 106 4.94 12.83 -12.65
CA GLU A 106 6.04 13.69 -12.24
C GLU A 106 6.08 13.86 -10.72
N LEU A 107 7.29 13.89 -10.14
CA LEU A 107 7.46 14.12 -8.71
C LEU A 107 7.19 15.58 -8.39
N ILE A 108 6.26 15.81 -7.47
CA ILE A 108 5.94 17.15 -6.96
C ILE A 108 6.81 17.43 -5.74
N ASP A 109 6.86 16.48 -4.80
CA ASP A 109 7.61 16.60 -3.55
C ASP A 109 7.84 15.22 -2.92
N SER A 110 8.86 15.12 -2.06
CA SER A 110 9.10 13.93 -1.24
C SER A 110 9.81 14.30 0.05
N GLU A 111 9.36 13.73 1.17
CA GLU A 111 9.97 13.92 2.48
C GLU A 111 9.91 12.65 3.33
N VAL A 112 10.79 12.58 4.33
CA VAL A 112 10.77 11.53 5.36
C VAL A 112 10.66 12.20 6.72
N GLN A 113 9.67 11.78 7.49
CA GLN A 113 9.39 12.28 8.83
C GLN A 113 9.58 11.18 9.86
N SER A 114 10.28 11.47 10.95
CA SER A 114 10.40 10.58 12.09
C SER A 114 9.31 10.88 13.10
N LEU A 115 8.53 9.86 13.48
CA LEU A 115 7.47 10.00 14.48
C LEU A 115 7.80 9.16 15.71
N GLY A 116 7.74 9.79 16.88
CA GLY A 116 7.77 9.08 18.15
C GLY A 116 6.50 8.26 18.36
N THR A 117 6.65 7.04 18.87
CA THR A 117 5.56 6.20 19.35
C THR A 117 5.89 5.76 20.79
N PRO A 118 4.92 5.29 21.58
CA PRO A 118 5.19 4.78 22.93
C PRO A 118 6.26 3.70 22.98
N ASP A 119 6.42 2.94 21.90
CA ASP A 119 7.32 1.79 21.79
C ASP A 119 8.60 2.09 20.99
N GLY A 120 8.82 3.33 20.54
CA GLY A 120 10.02 3.72 19.80
C GLY A 120 9.81 4.83 18.78
N GLN A 121 10.40 4.68 17.60
CA GLN A 121 10.26 5.63 16.49
C GLN A 121 9.86 4.91 15.22
N ILE A 122 9.02 5.55 14.42
CA ILE A 122 8.69 5.10 13.07
C ILE A 122 9.14 6.15 12.05
N GLN A 123 9.56 5.70 10.88
CA GLN A 123 9.85 6.58 9.75
C GLN A 123 8.67 6.58 8.79
N VAL A 124 8.20 7.76 8.42
CA VAL A 124 7.09 7.96 7.48
C VAL A 124 7.64 8.64 6.25
N ALA A 125 7.67 7.91 5.14
CA ALA A 125 7.99 8.47 3.83
C ALA A 125 6.69 8.99 3.17
N ILE A 126 6.73 10.25 2.74
CA ILE A 126 5.64 10.90 2.03
C ILE A 126 6.14 11.25 0.64
N VAL A 127 5.42 10.79 -0.39
CA VAL A 127 5.78 11.05 -1.78
C VAL A 127 4.56 11.58 -2.51
N ALA A 128 4.64 12.81 -2.97
CA ALA A 128 3.59 13.46 -3.75
C ALA A 128 3.99 13.44 -5.23
N ARG A 129 3.17 12.79 -6.07
CA ARG A 129 3.34 12.74 -7.52
C ARG A 129 2.10 13.23 -8.24
N ALA A 130 2.31 13.88 -9.37
CA ALA A 130 1.25 14.29 -10.28
C ALA A 130 0.69 13.09 -11.04
N GLN A 131 -0.42 13.29 -11.73
CA GLN A 131 -0.88 12.31 -12.71
C GLN A 131 0.08 12.27 -13.92
N PRO A 132 0.24 11.12 -14.59
CA PRO A 132 1.00 11.02 -15.83
C PRO A 132 0.50 12.02 -16.88
N GLY A 133 1.43 12.75 -17.50
CA GLY A 133 1.10 13.73 -18.55
C GLY A 133 0.50 15.04 -18.05
N ALA A 134 0.64 15.35 -16.75
CA ALA A 134 0.22 16.64 -16.21
C ALA A 134 0.94 17.80 -16.93
N THR A 135 0.19 18.85 -17.26
CA THR A 135 0.76 20.08 -17.82
C THR A 135 1.44 20.92 -16.73
N ALA A 136 2.32 21.84 -17.11
CA ALA A 136 2.98 22.74 -16.17
C ALA A 136 1.99 23.46 -15.22
N ALA A 137 0.89 23.99 -15.76
CA ALA A 137 -0.15 24.64 -14.94
C ALA A 137 -0.84 23.67 -13.96
N GLN A 138 -0.96 22.39 -14.32
CA GLN A 138 -1.51 21.36 -13.43
C GLN A 138 -0.52 20.96 -12.33
N LEU A 139 0.79 20.93 -12.64
CA LEU A 139 1.84 20.71 -11.65
C LEU A 139 1.87 21.84 -10.62
N ASP A 140 1.80 23.10 -11.06
CA ASP A 140 1.74 24.26 -10.18
C ASP A 140 0.52 24.20 -9.25
N GLN A 141 -0.66 23.88 -9.80
CA GLN A 141 -1.88 23.73 -9.02
C GLN A 141 -1.77 22.56 -8.01
N ALA A 142 -1.21 21.43 -8.44
CA ALA A 142 -1.00 20.28 -7.57
C ALA A 142 -0.01 20.61 -6.44
N GLY A 143 1.05 21.36 -6.73
CA GLY A 143 2.00 21.87 -5.73
C GLY A 143 1.34 22.78 -4.70
N MET A 144 0.48 23.72 -5.13
CA MET A 144 -0.26 24.59 -4.21
C MET A 144 -1.27 23.85 -3.32
N VAL A 145 -1.90 22.79 -3.85
CA VAL A 145 -2.76 21.91 -3.06
C VAL A 145 -1.91 21.13 -2.05
N TRP A 146 -0.80 20.54 -2.50
CA TRP A 146 0.11 19.79 -1.67
C TRP A 146 0.66 20.64 -0.51
N ALA A 147 1.11 21.86 -0.78
CA ALA A 147 1.63 22.77 0.25
C ALA A 147 0.62 23.01 1.40
N ARG A 148 -0.67 23.16 1.09
CA ARG A 148 -1.72 23.31 2.11
C ARG A 148 -1.96 22.04 2.91
N VAL A 149 -2.01 20.90 2.24
CA VAL A 149 -2.19 19.59 2.90
C VAL A 149 -0.99 19.26 3.78
N ARG A 150 0.22 19.54 3.30
CA ARG A 150 1.47 19.33 4.02
C ARG A 150 1.49 20.07 5.35
N LEU A 151 1.08 21.33 5.38
CA LEU A 151 0.99 22.11 6.63
C LEU A 151 0.03 21.47 7.64
N ALA A 152 -1.14 21.01 7.19
CA ALA A 152 -2.10 20.32 8.05
C ALA A 152 -1.56 18.96 8.53
N LEU A 153 -0.85 18.24 7.66
CA LEU A 153 -0.25 16.95 7.97
C LEU A 153 0.86 17.11 9.02
N ILE A 154 1.82 18.03 8.82
CA ILE A 154 2.89 18.29 9.77
C ILE A 154 2.32 18.71 11.13
N LYS A 155 1.33 19.61 11.14
CA LYS A 155 0.67 20.02 12.39
C LYS A 155 0.05 18.83 13.12
N ALA A 156 -0.67 17.96 12.41
CA ALA A 156 -1.27 16.76 13.00
C ALA A 156 -0.20 15.78 13.51
N LEU A 157 0.94 15.67 12.81
CA LEU A 157 2.07 14.84 13.22
C LEU A 157 2.77 15.41 14.47
N ASP A 158 2.90 16.73 14.59
CA ASP A 158 3.49 17.41 15.74
C ASP A 158 2.58 17.34 16.98
N GLU A 159 1.26 17.47 16.82
CA GLU A 159 0.29 17.37 17.92
C GLU A 159 0.34 15.98 18.59
N GLU A 160 0.48 14.92 17.80
CA GLU A 160 0.65 13.55 18.31
C GLU A 160 1.98 13.35 19.06
N GLN A 161 3.02 14.13 18.74
CA GLN A 161 4.29 14.12 19.48
C GLN A 161 4.23 14.96 20.77
N GLY A 162 3.44 16.04 20.78
CA GLY A 162 3.28 16.95 21.92
C GLY A 162 2.29 16.49 22.99
N GLY A 163 1.35 15.59 22.66
CA GLY A 163 0.31 15.08 23.57
C GLY A 163 0.78 14.02 24.58
N GLY A 164 2.06 13.63 24.55
CA GLY A 164 2.65 12.62 25.44
C GLY A 164 3.43 13.20 26.62
N ARG A 165 2.85 14.15 27.37
CA ARG A 165 3.40 14.65 28.64
C ARG A 165 2.40 14.50 29.77
#